data_AF-A0A7I7ZHG1-F1
#
_entry.id   AF-A0A7I7ZHG1-F1
#
_cell.length_a   1.000
_cell.length_b   1.000
_cell.length_c   1.000
_cell.angle_alpha   90.00
_cell.angle_beta   90.00
_cell.angle_gamma   90.00
#
_symmetry.space_group_name_H-M   'P 1'
#
loop_
_entity.id
_entity.type
_entity.pdbx_description
1 polymer ?
#
loop_
_entity_poly.entity_id
_entity_poly.type
_entity_poly.pdbx_seq_one_letter_code
_entity_poly.pdbx_strand_id
1 'polypeptide(L)'
;MTVLHEPVRDTARADWIAGVAEKLALREGRHDMARDMEIMHWCREAATRFTDARIQAFVPVLVERIVGDRIRRDRIGRGCAPAVMERAGR
;
A
#
# COMPACT_ATOMS: atom_id res chain seq x y z
N MET A 1 11.76 -25.35 -21.31
CA MET A 1 12.44 -24.26 -20.57
C MET A 1 11.58 -23.87 -19.39
N THR A 2 11.69 -24.60 -18.28
CA THR A 2 11.03 -24.24 -17.01
C THR A 2 11.96 -23.32 -16.25
N VAL A 3 11.61 -22.04 -16.20
CA VAL A 3 12.25 -21.05 -15.32
C VAL A 3 12.14 -21.55 -13.88
N LEU A 4 13.29 -21.76 -13.25
CA LEU A 4 13.39 -21.95 -11.80
C LEU A 4 12.97 -20.63 -11.16
N HIS A 5 11.67 -20.46 -10.89
CA HIS A 5 11.21 -19.38 -10.02
C HIS A 5 11.72 -19.71 -8.62
N GLU A 6 12.83 -19.07 -8.29
CA GLU A 6 13.69 -19.32 -7.14
C GLU A 6 12.93 -18.98 -5.84
N PRO A 7 12.58 -19.98 -5.00
CA PRO A 7 11.73 -19.75 -3.81
C PRO A 7 12.29 -18.71 -2.85
N VAL A 8 13.62 -18.52 -2.84
CA VAL A 8 14.31 -17.50 -2.05
C VAL A 8 13.87 -16.08 -2.41
N ARG A 9 13.61 -15.80 -3.70
CA ARG A 9 13.19 -14.46 -4.15
C ARG A 9 11.74 -14.17 -3.78
N ASP A 10 10.87 -15.18 -3.81
CA ASP A 10 9.49 -15.04 -3.36
C ASP A 10 9.41 -14.83 -1.85
N THR A 11 10.21 -15.56 -1.07
CA THR A 11 10.27 -15.37 0.39
C THR A 11 10.82 -14.00 0.75
N ALA A 12 11.96 -13.60 0.16
CA ALA A 12 12.51 -12.26 0.35
C ALA A 12 11.51 -11.17 -0.05
N ARG A 13 10.71 -11.40 -1.11
CA ARG A 13 9.64 -10.50 -1.53
C ARG A 13 8.51 -10.44 -0.52
N ALA A 14 8.06 -11.58 0.00
CA ALA A 14 7.02 -11.63 1.03
C ALA A 14 7.48 -10.92 2.32
N ASP A 15 8.74 -11.11 2.72
CA ASP A 15 9.31 -10.53 3.94
C ASP A 15 9.37 -9.01 3.88
N TRP A 16 9.88 -8.42 2.79
CA TRP A 16 9.92 -6.96 2.70
C TRP A 16 8.52 -6.35 2.50
N ILE A 17 7.61 -7.03 1.80
CA ILE A 17 6.22 -6.57 1.66
C ILE A 17 5.56 -6.50 3.04
N ALA A 18 5.73 -7.54 3.87
CA ALA A 18 5.22 -7.57 5.23
C ALA A 18 5.81 -6.42 6.07
N GLY A 19 7.13 -6.21 6.01
CA GLY A 19 7.78 -5.11 6.72
C GLY A 19 7.32 -3.72 6.29
N VAL A 20 7.06 -3.50 5.00
CA VAL A 20 6.49 -2.23 4.50
C VAL A 20 5.04 -2.05 4.97
N ALA A 21 4.23 -3.11 4.94
CA ALA A 21 2.84 -3.06 5.38
C ALA A 21 2.74 -2.75 6.88
N GLU A 22 3.56 -3.39 7.71
CA GLU A 22 3.65 -3.12 9.15
C GLU A 22 4.07 -1.67 9.42
N LYS A 23 5.10 -1.17 8.73
CA LYS A 23 5.54 0.22 8.85
C LYS A 23 4.44 1.22 8.50
N LEU A 24 3.63 0.93 7.49
CA LEU A 24 2.51 1.78 7.07
C LEU A 24 1.34 1.72 8.07
N ALA A 25 1.00 0.54 8.59
CA ALA A 25 -0.01 0.36 9.62
C ALA A 25 0.35 1.13 10.90
N LEU A 26 1.60 1.01 11.37
CA LEU A 26 2.13 1.75 12.52
C LEU A 26 2.05 3.27 12.30
N ARG A 27 2.34 3.76 11.09
CA ARG A 27 2.23 5.18 10.73
C ARG A 27 0.78 5.66 10.64
N GLU A 28 -0.14 4.79 10.20
CA GLU A 28 -1.57 5.14 10.17
C GLU A 28 -2.16 5.21 11.58
N GLY A 29 -1.72 4.33 12.49
CA GLY A 29 -2.03 4.37 13.92
C GLY A 29 -3.46 3.94 14.28
N ARG A 30 -4.15 3.24 13.37
CA ARG A 30 -5.54 2.79 13.61
C ARG A 30 -5.64 1.51 14.45
N HIS A 31 -4.58 0.70 14.49
CA HIS A 31 -4.53 -0.58 15.22
C HIS A 31 -5.74 -1.47 14.94
N ASP A 32 -6.16 -1.54 13.67
CA ASP A 32 -7.35 -2.27 13.23
C ASP A 32 -6.93 -3.39 12.29
N MET A 33 -7.24 -4.64 12.63
CA MET A 33 -6.80 -5.81 11.86
C MET A 33 -7.35 -5.82 10.44
N ALA A 34 -8.58 -5.35 10.22
CA ALA A 34 -9.16 -5.27 8.89
C ALA A 34 -8.38 -4.27 8.03
N ARG A 35 -8.03 -3.12 8.60
CA ARG A 35 -7.21 -2.10 7.95
C ARG A 35 -5.79 -2.60 7.66
N ASP A 36 -5.18 -3.33 8.59
CA ASP A 36 -3.84 -3.89 8.41
C ASP A 36 -3.82 -4.91 7.26
N MET A 37 -4.88 -5.73 7.14
CA MET A 37 -5.07 -6.63 5.99
C MET A 37 -5.26 -5.87 4.67
N GLU A 38 -6.02 -4.77 4.66
CA GLU A 38 -6.16 -3.92 3.47
C GLU A 38 -4.82 -3.33 3.04
N ILE A 39 -4.03 -2.79 3.97
CA ILE A 39 -2.70 -2.24 3.70
C ILE A 39 -1.79 -3.32 3.11
N MET A 40 -1.78 -4.51 3.71
CA MET A 40 -1.00 -5.65 3.22
C MET A 40 -1.40 -6.04 1.79
N HIS A 41 -2.70 -6.08 1.50
CA HIS A 41 -3.20 -6.34 0.15
C HIS A 41 -2.73 -5.25 -0.84
N TRP A 42 -2.78 -3.97 -0.45
CA TRP A 42 -2.30 -2.89 -1.31
C TRP A 42 -0.79 -2.93 -1.55
N CYS A 43 0.01 -3.32 -0.56
CA CYS A 43 1.44 -3.52 -0.74
C CYS A 43 1.74 -4.64 -1.74
N ARG A 44 1.00 -5.76 -1.69
CA ARG A 44 1.11 -6.84 -2.68
C ARG A 44 0.74 -6.36 -4.08
N GLU A 45 -0.41 -5.69 -4.22
CA GLU A 45 -0.89 -5.15 -5.50
C GLU A 45 0.02 -4.05 -6.08
N ALA A 46 0.71 -3.29 -5.23
CA ALA A 46 1.70 -2.32 -5.69
C ALA A 46 2.98 -3.03 -6.14
N ALA A 47 3.42 -4.07 -5.44
CA ALA A 47 4.62 -4.83 -5.77
C ALA A 47 4.50 -5.56 -7.12
N THR A 48 3.32 -6.08 -7.47
CA THR A 48 3.10 -6.77 -8.77
C THR A 48 3.37 -5.88 -9.98
N ARG A 49 3.25 -4.55 -9.83
CA ARG A 49 3.56 -3.56 -10.88
C ARG A 49 5.06 -3.46 -11.19
N PHE A 50 5.90 -4.00 -10.31
CA PHE A 50 7.36 -3.95 -10.41
C PHE A 50 7.99 -5.34 -10.62
N THR A 51 7.20 -6.37 -10.94
CA THR A 51 7.69 -7.74 -11.16
C THR A 51 8.84 -7.79 -12.18
N ASP A 52 8.73 -7.01 -13.25
CA ASP A 52 9.73 -6.90 -14.32
C ASP A 52 10.73 -5.74 -14.13
N ALA A 53 10.75 -5.10 -12.96
CA ALA A 53 11.68 -4.01 -12.69
C ALA A 53 13.13 -4.51 -12.68
N ARG A 54 13.96 -3.90 -13.53
CA ARG A 54 15.39 -4.27 -13.65
C ARG A 54 16.18 -4.06 -12.35
N ILE A 55 15.77 -3.10 -11.52
CA ILE A 55 16.42 -2.78 -10.25
C ILE A 55 15.43 -2.98 -9.12
N GLN A 56 15.58 -4.10 -8.40
CA GLN A 56 14.66 -4.49 -7.34
C GLN A 56 14.91 -3.75 -6.00
N ALA A 57 16.12 -3.22 -5.79
CA ALA A 57 16.51 -2.59 -4.51
C ALA A 57 15.65 -1.37 -4.12
N PHE A 58 15.04 -0.69 -5.11
CA PHE A 58 14.20 0.49 -4.88
C PHE A 58 12.70 0.17 -4.79
N VAL A 59 12.30 -1.06 -5.10
CA VAL A 59 10.87 -1.44 -5.09
C VAL A 59 10.22 -1.24 -3.71
N PRO A 60 10.86 -1.60 -2.57
CA PRO A 60 10.26 -1.38 -1.26
C PRO A 60 9.89 0.09 -0.98
N VAL A 61 10.79 1.04 -1.31
CA VAL A 61 10.53 2.47 -1.08
C VAL A 61 9.46 3.03 -2.01
N LEU A 62 9.38 2.54 -3.25
CA LEU A 62 8.32 2.93 -4.20
C LEU A 62 6.95 2.43 -3.73
N VAL A 63 6.87 1.17 -3.28
CA VAL A 63 5.64 0.60 -2.73
C VAL A 63 5.19 1.33 -1.47
N GLU A 64 6.11 1.61 -0.54
CA GLU A 64 5.82 2.41 0.65
C GLU A 64 5.21 3.76 0.26
N ARG A 65 5.78 4.44 -0.74
CA ARG A 65 5.28 5.75 -1.18
C ARG A 65 3.88 5.67 -1.79
N ILE A 66 3.66 4.72 -2.71
CA ILE A 66 2.37 4.56 -3.41
C ILE A 66 1.24 4.27 -2.41
N VAL A 67 1.47 3.32 -1.50
CA VAL A 67 0.47 2.92 -0.52
C VAL A 67 0.29 4.00 0.56
N GLY A 68 1.37 4.63 1.01
CA GLY A 68 1.31 5.76 1.94
C GLY A 68 0.52 6.95 1.38
N ASP A 69 0.70 7.28 0.10
CA ASP A 69 -0.08 8.32 -0.58
C ASP A 69 -1.58 7.94 -0.67
N ARG A 70 -1.90 6.65 -0.87
CA ARG A 70 -3.28 6.15 -0.83
C ARG A 70 -3.89 6.31 0.56
N ILE A 71 -3.21 5.86 1.61
CA ILE A 71 -3.67 6.00 3.01
C ILE A 71 -3.94 7.47 3.34
N ARG A 72 -3.04 8.37 2.93
CA ARG A 72 -3.20 9.81 3.13
C ARG A 72 -4.44 10.35 2.40
N ARG A 73 -4.67 9.94 1.15
CA ARG A 73 -5.87 10.33 0.38
C ARG A 73 -7.16 9.81 1.00
N ASP A 74 -7.18 8.56 1.45
CA ASP A 74 -8.34 7.98 2.15
C ASP A 74 -8.67 8.74 3.44
N ARG A 75 -7.64 9.18 4.18
CA ARG A 75 -7.80 10.00 5.38
C ARG A 75 -8.43 11.35 5.06
N ILE A 76 -7.98 12.02 4.00
CA ILE A 76 -8.54 13.31 3.56
C ILE A 76 -9.97 13.14 3.05
N GLY A 77 -10.24 12.10 2.26
CA GLY A 77 -11.57 11.82 1.72
C GLY A 77 -12.60 11.45 2.80
N ARG A 78 -12.18 10.78 3.89
CA ARG A 78 -13.05 10.53 5.06
C ARG A 78 -13.17 11.74 6.00
N GLY A 79 -12.15 12.59 6.10
CA GLY A 79 -12.17 13.81 6.91
C GLY A 79 -12.92 14.98 6.25
N CYS A 80 -13.08 14.94 4.93
CA CYS A 80 -13.78 15.93 4.13
C CYS A 80 -15.04 15.31 3.52
N ALA A 81 -16.06 15.04 4.34
CA ALA A 81 -17.41 15.16 3.83
C ALA A 81 -17.64 16.66 3.55
N PRO A 82 -17.98 17.08 2.33
CA PRO A 82 -18.16 18.49 2.04
C PRO A 82 -19.46 18.95 2.71
N ALA A 83 -19.35 19.63 3.85
CA ALA A 83 -20.41 20.48 4.38
C ALA A 83 -20.53 21.79 3.57
N VAL A 84 -20.57 21.69 2.22
CA VAL A 84 -20.68 22.86 1.34
C VAL A 84 -21.98 22.79 0.51
N MET A 85 -22.89 23.68 0.90
CA MET A 85 -23.96 24.31 0.12
C MET A 85 -25.17 23.48 -0.34
N GLU A 86 -26.15 23.34 0.56
CA GLU A 86 -27.58 23.42 0.21
C GLU A 86 -28.18 24.70 0.80
N ARG A 87 -27.87 25.86 0.21
CA ARG A 87 -28.66 27.11 0.35
C ARG A 87 -28.41 28.05 -0.83
N ALA A 88 -29.12 27.82 -1.93
CA ALA A 88 -29.59 28.88 -2.83
C ALA A 88 -30.51 28.26 -3.88
N GLY A 89 -31.78 28.68 -3.89
CA GLY A 89 -32.71 28.35 -4.97
C GLY A 89 -34.16 28.20 -4.55
N ARG A 90 -34.73 29.22 -3.91
CA ARG A 90 -36.18 29.47 -3.94
C ARG A 90 -36.39 30.91 -4.36
#